data_AF-A0A0B5I5P0-F1
#
_entry.id   AF-A0A0B5I5P0-F1
#
_cell.length_a   1.000
_cell.length_b   1.000
_cell.length_c   1.000
_cell.angle_alpha   90.00
_cell.angle_beta   90.00
_cell.angle_gamma   90.00
#
_symmetry.space_group_name_H-M   'P 1'
#
loop_
_entity.id
_entity.type
_entity.pdbx_description
1 polymer ?
#
loop_
_entity_poly.entity_id
_entity_poly.type
_entity_poly.pdbx_seq_one_letter_code
_entity_poly.pdbx_strand_id
1 'polypeptide(L)'
;MNTVRRGAAALAAAAVVLGTAAAGAASAAPSPSPSPSVGTSASGLYGTKDPTYDGVWRQSLAFLAQRGTGYQPADRAVDWLLGQQCADGSFASYRADVTKACDAKTMRDTNATAVAVQALRAVRRQSAAPEKIDKAVKAGSDWLRTVQNKDGGWGYGVGGASDANSTSVVVGALAAIGVRPGQFTSAEGRSPYDALLSFALPCSATEGAGAFAYQPDKTGKLLANADATAAATLAGLGKSVVATKASPEQPPTCTDLSKPTVERAALNGASYLSKALAKTGHLTLPPMPGATDTTEQPDIGNTADAVVALAAAGAAKEAEPALAWLEKNSAAWAKEGGPAAYAQLILAARATDTDPREFGTVDLVEQLNATGPAPKAPDTSASSTSDEGESGFDVWWIIGIGMVVGVGIGFLVSGRKK
;
A
#
# COMPACT_ATOMS: atom_id res chain seq x y z
N MET A 1 -24.08 -22.82 23.71
CA MET A 1 -22.91 -23.67 23.40
C MET A 1 -22.36 -23.24 22.06
N ASN A 2 -21.14 -22.68 22.10
CA ASN A 2 -20.19 -22.32 21.03
C ASN A 2 -20.65 -21.42 19.87
N THR A 3 -20.74 -20.12 20.14
CA THR A 3 -20.66 -19.04 19.13
C THR A 3 -19.20 -18.62 18.92
N VAL A 4 -18.69 -18.87 17.72
CA VAL A 4 -17.34 -18.47 17.27
C VAL A 4 -17.32 -16.96 17.01
N ARG A 5 -16.46 -16.25 17.74
CA ARG A 5 -16.25 -14.79 17.68
C ARG A 5 -15.58 -14.41 16.35
N ARG A 6 -16.17 -13.45 15.64
CA ARG A 6 -15.65 -12.83 14.43
C ARG A 6 -14.72 -11.67 14.82
N GLY A 7 -13.44 -11.82 14.51
CA GLY A 7 -12.46 -10.74 14.57
C GLY A 7 -12.58 -9.88 13.32
N ALA A 8 -13.27 -8.76 13.47
CA ALA A 8 -13.21 -7.62 12.56
C ALA A 8 -13.32 -6.37 13.45
N ALA A 9 -12.23 -6.08 14.16
CA ALA A 9 -11.95 -4.82 14.85
C ALA A 9 -10.59 -4.95 15.53
N ALA A 10 -9.61 -4.16 15.11
CA ALA A 10 -8.67 -3.49 16.01
C ALA A 10 -7.64 -2.72 15.18
N LEU A 11 -7.71 -1.40 15.25
CA LEU A 11 -6.59 -0.56 15.66
C LEU A 11 -7.14 0.84 16.00
N ALA A 12 -7.69 0.97 17.21
CA ALA A 12 -7.78 2.25 17.92
C ALA A 12 -7.98 2.03 19.42
N ALA A 13 -7.25 2.83 20.21
CA ALA A 13 -7.40 3.12 21.64
C ALA A 13 -6.91 2.08 22.67
N ALA A 14 -5.65 2.23 23.10
CA ALA A 14 -5.26 1.91 24.47
C ALA A 14 -5.74 3.05 25.39
N ALA A 15 -6.78 2.78 26.19
CA ALA A 15 -7.26 3.70 27.21
C ALA A 15 -6.47 3.54 28.52
N VAL A 16 -5.92 4.66 28.98
CA VAL A 16 -5.33 4.86 30.32
C VAL A 16 -6.44 4.80 31.36
N VAL A 17 -6.31 3.95 32.38
CA VAL A 17 -7.09 4.05 33.62
C VAL A 17 -6.15 4.46 34.74
N LEU A 18 -6.27 5.73 35.16
CA LEU A 18 -5.80 6.21 36.45
C LEU A 18 -6.84 5.86 37.51
N GLY A 19 -6.43 5.13 38.55
CA GLY A 19 -7.21 4.87 39.74
C GLY A 19 -6.29 4.86 40.97
N THR A 20 -6.49 5.84 41.85
CA THR A 20 -5.72 6.07 43.08
C THR A 20 -6.10 5.12 44.21
N ALA A 21 -5.06 4.51 44.80
CA ALA A 21 -4.81 4.14 46.20
C ALA A 21 -5.90 3.47 47.08
N ALA A 22 -5.60 2.25 47.53
CA ALA A 22 -5.80 1.82 48.91
C ALA A 22 -4.61 0.94 49.34
N ALA A 23 -3.95 1.30 50.44
CA ALA A 23 -2.78 0.60 50.98
C ALA A 23 -3.20 -0.71 51.68
N GLY A 24 -2.54 -1.80 51.33
CA GLY A 24 -2.68 -3.12 51.97
C GLY A 24 -1.39 -3.93 51.79
N ALA A 25 -0.99 -4.63 52.86
CA ALA A 25 0.35 -5.17 53.09
C ALA A 25 0.96 -6.02 51.96
N ALA A 26 2.25 -5.77 51.70
CA ALA A 26 3.07 -6.44 50.70
C ALA A 26 3.33 -7.92 51.06
N SER A 27 2.88 -8.81 50.19
CA SER A 27 3.44 -10.17 50.06
C SER A 27 4.27 -10.20 48.78
N ALA A 28 5.54 -10.60 48.89
CA ALA A 28 6.47 -10.64 47.77
C ALA A 28 5.93 -11.56 46.66
N ALA A 29 5.55 -10.96 45.54
CA ALA A 29 5.20 -11.70 44.33
C ALA A 29 6.45 -12.43 43.82
N PRO A 30 6.34 -13.68 43.36
CA PRO A 30 7.46 -14.35 42.69
C PRO A 30 7.87 -13.49 41.49
N SER A 31 9.18 -13.23 41.38
CA SER A 31 9.76 -12.46 40.28
C SER A 31 9.26 -13.03 38.95
N PRO A 32 8.80 -12.19 38.00
CA PRO A 32 8.47 -12.68 36.67
C PRO A 32 9.73 -13.33 36.10
N SER A 33 9.61 -14.61 35.75
CA SER A 33 10.65 -15.32 35.02
C SER A 33 10.94 -14.55 33.72
N PRO A 34 12.21 -14.41 33.31
CA PRO A 34 12.53 -13.73 32.07
C PRO A 34 11.78 -14.42 30.92
N SER A 35 10.92 -13.66 30.23
CA SER A 35 10.31 -14.07 28.97
C SER A 35 11.42 -14.55 28.03
N PRO A 36 11.22 -15.62 27.25
CA PRO A 36 12.23 -16.09 26.32
C PRO A 36 12.64 -14.93 25.42
N SER A 37 13.94 -14.66 25.42
CA SER A 37 14.59 -13.68 24.57
C SER A 37 14.11 -13.86 23.14
N VAL A 38 13.61 -12.76 22.58
CA VAL A 38 13.25 -12.61 21.18
C VAL A 38 14.41 -13.16 20.36
N GLY A 39 14.16 -14.29 19.69
CA GLY A 39 15.14 -14.92 18.82
C GLY A 39 15.69 -13.91 17.83
N THR A 40 16.90 -14.17 17.35
CA THR A 40 17.73 -13.37 16.43
C THR A 40 17.05 -12.87 15.13
N SER A 41 15.76 -13.14 14.94
CA SER A 41 14.86 -12.57 13.93
C SER A 41 14.31 -11.16 14.27
N ALA A 42 14.50 -10.56 15.44
CA ALA A 42 14.01 -9.16 15.65
C ALA A 42 14.90 -8.06 15.05
N SER A 43 16.10 -8.37 14.55
CA SER A 43 17.03 -7.33 14.07
C SER A 43 16.61 -6.67 12.74
N GLY A 44 15.60 -7.21 12.04
CA GLY A 44 15.18 -6.75 10.71
C GLY A 44 13.78 -6.13 10.63
N LEU A 45 12.97 -6.24 11.69
CA LEU A 45 11.58 -5.77 11.71
C LEU A 45 11.50 -4.25 11.93
N TYR A 46 10.61 -3.58 11.19
CA TYR A 46 10.25 -2.19 11.44
C TYR A 46 9.19 -2.09 12.55
N GLY A 47 9.39 -1.16 13.47
CA GLY A 47 8.52 -0.88 14.62
C GLY A 47 8.80 -1.76 15.84
N THR A 48 8.38 -1.27 17.01
CA THR A 48 8.62 -1.91 18.31
C THR A 48 7.37 -2.49 18.96
N LYS A 49 6.18 -2.18 18.44
CA LYS A 49 4.90 -2.72 18.92
C LYS A 49 4.74 -4.20 18.55
N ASP A 50 3.93 -4.92 19.31
CA ASP A 50 3.64 -6.35 19.09
C ASP A 50 3.25 -6.63 17.62
N PRO A 51 4.02 -7.44 16.88
CA PRO A 51 3.79 -7.73 15.47
C PRO A 51 2.78 -8.85 15.22
N THR A 52 2.18 -9.43 16.26
CA THR A 52 1.30 -10.61 16.15
C THR A 52 0.25 -10.50 15.04
N TYR A 53 -0.29 -9.31 14.79
CA TYR A 53 -1.40 -9.12 13.84
C TYR A 53 -1.02 -8.40 12.54
N ASP A 54 0.17 -7.81 12.43
CA ASP A 54 0.52 -6.94 11.31
C ASP A 54 2.00 -6.99 10.91
N GLY A 55 2.83 -7.85 11.51
CA GLY A 55 4.29 -7.87 11.29
C GLY A 55 4.69 -7.90 9.81
N VAL A 56 4.10 -8.80 9.03
CA VAL A 56 4.33 -8.89 7.58
C VAL A 56 3.74 -7.69 6.83
N TRP A 57 2.57 -7.22 7.25
CA TRP A 57 1.88 -6.07 6.64
C TRP A 57 2.69 -4.77 6.80
N ARG A 58 3.05 -4.41 8.04
CA ARG A 58 3.83 -3.20 8.34
C ARG A 58 5.18 -3.20 7.64
N GLN A 59 5.85 -4.37 7.60
CA GLN A 59 7.15 -4.51 6.97
C GLN A 59 7.04 -4.26 5.46
N SER A 60 6.01 -4.84 4.84
CA SER A 60 5.80 -4.74 3.40
C SER A 60 5.43 -3.32 2.98
N LEU A 61 4.56 -2.63 3.74
CA LEU A 61 4.24 -1.23 3.48
C LEU A 61 5.46 -0.31 3.67
N ALA A 62 6.28 -0.54 4.70
CA ALA A 62 7.53 0.20 4.90
C ALA A 62 8.45 0.07 3.68
N PHE A 63 8.56 -1.12 3.09
CA PHE A 63 9.37 -1.32 1.88
C PHE A 63 8.80 -0.60 0.68
N LEU A 64 7.49 -0.67 0.46
CA LEU A 64 6.84 0.02 -0.65
C LEU A 64 7.03 1.54 -0.54
N ALA A 65 6.89 2.11 0.65
CA ALA A 65 7.14 3.52 0.91
C ALA A 65 8.61 3.91 0.69
N GLN A 66 9.56 3.14 1.23
CA GLN A 66 11.00 3.37 1.03
C GLN A 66 11.39 3.31 -0.45
N ARG A 67 10.95 2.27 -1.18
CA ARG A 67 11.19 2.15 -2.62
C ARG A 67 10.58 3.32 -3.37
N GLY A 68 9.40 3.78 -2.94
CA GLY A 68 8.75 4.95 -3.47
C GLY A 68 9.57 6.24 -3.32
N THR A 69 10.27 6.40 -2.20
CA THR A 69 11.06 7.60 -1.90
C THR A 69 12.54 7.47 -2.29
N GLY A 70 12.89 6.43 -3.06
CA GLY A 70 14.23 6.19 -3.61
C GLY A 70 15.15 5.37 -2.71
N TYR A 71 14.73 5.04 -1.49
CA TYR A 71 15.52 4.22 -0.58
C TYR A 71 15.41 2.74 -0.92
N GLN A 72 16.48 1.98 -0.69
CA GLN A 72 16.43 0.52 -0.72
C GLN A 72 16.37 -0.01 0.71
N PRO A 73 15.39 -0.84 1.07
CA PRO A 73 15.33 -1.44 2.40
C PRO A 73 16.62 -2.18 2.76
N ALA A 74 16.98 -2.18 4.04
CA ALA A 74 18.17 -2.88 4.53
C ALA A 74 18.11 -4.38 4.20
N ASP A 75 19.23 -5.01 3.84
CA ASP A 75 19.24 -6.43 3.47
C ASP A 75 18.71 -7.32 4.60
N ARG A 76 19.08 -7.04 5.86
CA ARG A 76 18.54 -7.75 7.04
C ARG A 76 17.02 -7.61 7.21
N ALA A 77 16.44 -6.52 6.74
CA ALA A 77 15.00 -6.33 6.76
C ALA A 77 14.33 -7.17 5.67
N VAL A 78 14.94 -7.23 4.47
CA VAL A 78 14.47 -8.09 3.37
C VAL A 78 14.57 -9.57 3.76
N ASP A 79 15.68 -9.98 4.36
CA ASP A 79 15.88 -11.34 4.90
C ASP A 79 14.85 -11.67 5.98
N TRP A 80 14.49 -10.70 6.82
CA TRP A 80 13.41 -10.88 7.79
C TRP A 80 12.09 -11.22 7.11
N LEU A 81 11.69 -10.45 6.10
CA LEU A 81 10.44 -10.69 5.37
C LEU A 81 10.50 -12.05 4.65
N LEU A 82 11.59 -12.37 3.96
CA LEU A 82 11.79 -13.69 3.33
C LEU A 82 11.67 -14.84 4.34
N GLY A 83 12.21 -14.68 5.55
CA GLY A 83 12.13 -15.69 6.61
C GLY A 83 10.72 -15.93 7.15
N GLN A 84 9.81 -14.96 7.01
CA GLN A 84 8.40 -15.14 7.39
C GLN A 84 7.64 -16.08 6.46
N GLN A 85 8.11 -16.29 5.22
CA GLN A 85 7.42 -17.12 4.25
C GLN A 85 7.36 -18.60 4.69
N CYS A 86 6.18 -19.20 4.59
CA CYS A 86 5.97 -20.62 4.78
C CYS A 86 6.46 -21.43 3.57
N ALA A 87 6.73 -22.73 3.76
CA ALA A 87 7.23 -23.60 2.69
C ALA A 87 6.24 -23.75 1.51
N ASP A 88 4.95 -23.54 1.74
CA ASP A 88 3.88 -23.54 0.73
C ASP A 88 3.80 -22.21 -0.05
N GLY A 89 4.65 -21.22 0.26
CA GLY A 89 4.68 -19.90 -0.36
C GLY A 89 3.84 -18.84 0.35
N SER A 90 2.96 -19.23 1.27
CA SER A 90 2.11 -18.31 2.00
C SER A 90 2.84 -17.54 3.09
N PHE A 91 2.19 -16.50 3.61
CA PHE A 91 2.59 -15.78 4.81
C PHE A 91 1.46 -15.84 5.85
N ALA A 92 1.84 -15.94 7.12
CA ALA A 92 0.96 -15.54 8.23
C ALA A 92 1.12 -14.04 8.47
N SER A 93 0.27 -13.43 9.29
CA SER A 93 0.43 -12.04 9.71
C SER A 93 1.78 -11.81 10.44
N TYR A 94 2.21 -12.82 11.22
CA TYR A 94 3.55 -12.90 11.82
C TYR A 94 3.87 -14.32 12.31
N ARG A 95 5.13 -14.74 12.18
CA ARG A 95 5.70 -15.95 12.77
C ARG A 95 6.78 -15.56 13.77
N ALA A 96 6.50 -15.79 15.05
CA ALA A 96 7.44 -15.53 16.15
C ALA A 96 8.68 -16.44 16.12
N ASP A 97 8.53 -17.66 15.59
CA ASP A 97 9.60 -18.64 15.46
C ASP A 97 9.61 -19.21 14.03
N VAL A 98 10.48 -18.65 13.19
CA VAL A 98 10.60 -19.03 11.78
C VAL A 98 11.32 -20.37 11.57
N THR A 99 11.93 -20.93 12.62
CA THR A 99 12.55 -22.26 12.57
C THR A 99 11.52 -23.39 12.62
N LYS A 100 10.32 -23.09 13.16
CA LYS A 100 9.18 -24.00 13.12
C LYS A 100 8.48 -23.92 11.77
N ALA A 101 8.27 -25.09 11.16
CA ALA A 101 7.48 -25.20 9.96
C ALA A 101 6.04 -24.70 10.20
N CYS A 102 5.44 -24.07 9.19
CA CYS A 102 4.05 -23.67 9.24
C CYS A 102 3.16 -24.93 9.21
N ASP A 103 2.45 -25.17 10.29
CA ASP A 103 1.55 -26.31 10.45
C ASP A 103 0.08 -25.94 10.14
N ALA A 104 -0.84 -26.85 10.41
CA ALA A 104 -2.28 -26.64 10.23
C ALA A 104 -2.89 -25.58 11.18
N LYS A 105 -2.18 -25.20 12.25
CA LYS A 105 -2.62 -24.17 13.20
C LYS A 105 -2.12 -22.78 12.81
N THR A 106 -1.10 -22.72 11.95
CA THR A 106 -0.55 -21.47 11.45
C THR A 106 -1.56 -20.84 10.48
N MET A 107 -2.17 -19.73 10.90
CA MET A 107 -3.13 -19.01 10.07
C MET A 107 -2.44 -18.48 8.80
N ARG A 108 -3.01 -18.79 7.63
CA ARG A 108 -2.51 -18.28 6.35
C ARG A 108 -3.32 -17.07 5.94
N ASP A 109 -2.62 -15.96 5.79
CA ASP A 109 -3.18 -14.63 5.59
C ASP A 109 -2.97 -14.23 4.12
N THR A 110 -4.07 -14.12 3.38
CA THR A 110 -4.02 -13.76 1.95
C THR A 110 -3.49 -12.34 1.75
N ASN A 111 -3.77 -11.44 2.69
CA ASN A 111 -3.45 -10.03 2.59
C ASN A 111 -1.98 -9.82 2.90
N ALA A 112 -1.47 -10.45 3.96
CA ALA A 112 -0.04 -10.50 4.28
C ALA A 112 0.76 -11.12 3.12
N THR A 113 0.28 -12.22 2.53
CA THR A 113 0.94 -12.86 1.39
C THR A 113 0.99 -11.92 0.18
N ALA A 114 -0.13 -11.29 -0.17
CA ALA A 114 -0.22 -10.41 -1.32
C ALA A 114 0.64 -9.15 -1.17
N VAL A 115 0.62 -8.49 -0.01
CA VAL A 115 1.45 -7.29 0.22
C VAL A 115 2.94 -7.65 0.29
N ALA A 116 3.30 -8.81 0.85
CA ALA A 116 4.68 -9.30 0.84
C ALA A 116 5.18 -9.56 -0.59
N VAL A 117 4.35 -10.16 -1.45
CA VAL A 117 4.65 -10.34 -2.88
C VAL A 117 4.93 -9.01 -3.57
N GLN A 118 4.10 -7.98 -3.32
CA GLN A 118 4.32 -6.62 -3.84
C GLN A 118 5.66 -6.03 -3.37
N ALA A 119 5.90 -6.07 -2.06
CA ALA A 119 7.09 -5.50 -1.45
C ALA A 119 8.37 -6.20 -1.93
N LEU A 120 8.39 -7.53 -1.93
CA LEU A 120 9.52 -8.33 -2.41
C LEU A 120 9.82 -8.03 -3.88
N ARG A 121 8.79 -7.90 -4.71
CA ARG A 121 8.97 -7.47 -6.11
C ARG A 121 9.59 -6.08 -6.23
N ALA A 122 9.16 -5.12 -5.40
CA ALA A 122 9.66 -3.74 -5.42
C ALA A 122 11.13 -3.61 -4.99
N VAL A 123 11.59 -4.46 -4.06
CA VAL A 123 12.98 -4.43 -3.56
C VAL A 123 13.95 -5.27 -4.39
N ARG A 124 13.44 -6.13 -5.28
CA ARG A 124 14.23 -7.10 -6.07
C ARG A 124 15.45 -6.50 -6.74
N ARG A 125 15.30 -5.37 -7.44
CA ARG A 125 16.34 -4.81 -8.34
C ARG A 125 17.65 -4.47 -7.63
N GLN A 126 17.58 -4.05 -6.37
CA GLN A 126 18.74 -3.62 -5.56
C GLN A 126 18.97 -4.54 -4.35
N SER A 127 18.34 -5.72 -4.35
CA SER A 127 18.56 -6.73 -3.30
C SER A 127 19.87 -7.47 -3.52
N ALA A 128 20.52 -7.87 -2.42
CA ALA A 128 21.67 -8.77 -2.45
C ALA A 128 21.35 -10.20 -2.92
N ALA A 129 20.08 -10.61 -2.96
CA ALA A 129 19.66 -11.96 -3.35
C ALA A 129 18.40 -11.98 -4.23
N PRO A 130 18.46 -11.42 -5.46
CA PRO A 130 17.30 -11.27 -6.34
C PRO A 130 16.65 -12.61 -6.73
N GLU A 131 17.41 -13.70 -6.84
CA GLU A 131 16.88 -15.03 -7.18
C GLU A 131 16.07 -15.64 -6.02
N LYS A 132 16.44 -15.35 -4.76
CA LYS A 132 15.64 -15.77 -3.59
C LYS A 132 14.31 -15.04 -3.58
N ILE A 133 14.34 -13.75 -3.91
CA ILE A 133 13.13 -12.93 -4.06
C ILE A 133 12.25 -13.47 -5.18
N ASP A 134 12.80 -13.81 -6.34
CA ASP A 134 12.01 -14.35 -7.45
C ASP A 134 11.30 -15.65 -7.07
N LYS A 135 11.99 -16.55 -6.36
CA LYS A 135 11.39 -17.78 -5.83
C LYS A 135 10.27 -17.48 -4.83
N ALA A 136 10.51 -16.56 -3.91
CA ALA A 136 9.51 -16.18 -2.89
C ALA A 136 8.26 -15.54 -3.51
N VAL A 137 8.45 -14.59 -4.44
CA VAL A 137 7.39 -13.93 -5.21
C VAL A 137 6.58 -14.96 -5.99
N LYS A 138 7.26 -15.87 -6.70
CA LYS A 138 6.58 -16.93 -7.45
C LYS A 138 5.77 -17.81 -6.53
N ALA A 139 6.37 -18.32 -5.45
CA ALA A 139 5.70 -19.22 -4.50
C ALA A 139 4.46 -18.56 -3.86
N GLY A 140 4.55 -17.29 -3.46
CA GLY A 140 3.41 -16.54 -2.92
C GLY A 140 2.30 -16.35 -3.94
N SER A 141 2.64 -16.00 -5.19
CA SER A 141 1.65 -15.84 -6.27
C SER A 141 0.99 -17.17 -6.69
N ASP A 142 1.76 -18.25 -6.71
CA ASP A 142 1.24 -19.60 -6.98
C ASP A 142 0.29 -20.02 -5.86
N TRP A 143 0.67 -19.80 -4.60
CA TRP A 143 -0.18 -20.11 -3.44
C TRP A 143 -1.50 -19.35 -3.48
N LEU A 144 -1.48 -18.04 -3.78
CA LEU A 144 -2.69 -17.23 -3.92
C LEU A 144 -3.67 -17.82 -4.95
N ARG A 145 -3.17 -18.45 -6.01
CA ARG A 145 -4.01 -19.18 -6.98
C ARG A 145 -4.72 -20.38 -6.37
N THR A 146 -4.03 -21.13 -5.52
CA THR A 146 -4.57 -22.35 -4.91
C THR A 146 -5.70 -22.09 -3.92
N VAL A 147 -5.76 -20.86 -3.36
CA VAL A 147 -6.74 -20.46 -2.36
C VAL A 147 -7.77 -19.44 -2.88
N GLN A 148 -7.78 -19.17 -4.19
CA GLN A 148 -8.79 -18.32 -4.81
C GLN A 148 -10.17 -18.98 -4.71
N ASN A 149 -11.16 -18.22 -4.25
CA ASN A 149 -12.53 -18.70 -4.16
C ASN A 149 -13.17 -18.86 -5.54
N LYS A 150 -14.26 -19.64 -5.58
CA LYS A 150 -15.01 -19.94 -6.82
C LYS A 150 -15.50 -18.69 -7.54
N ASP A 151 -15.92 -17.68 -6.79
CA ASP A 151 -16.37 -16.37 -7.30
C ASP A 151 -15.24 -15.52 -7.91
N GLY A 152 -13.99 -15.96 -7.79
CA GLY A 152 -12.80 -15.28 -8.29
C GLY A 152 -12.10 -14.39 -7.24
N GLY A 153 -12.66 -14.26 -6.04
CA GLY A 153 -12.12 -13.40 -4.99
C GLY A 153 -11.31 -14.13 -3.92
N TRP A 154 -10.94 -13.37 -2.89
CA TRP A 154 -10.29 -13.86 -1.68
C TRP A 154 -10.94 -13.25 -0.45
N GLY A 155 -11.03 -14.01 0.63
CA GLY A 155 -11.22 -13.48 1.98
C GLY A 155 -9.90 -13.49 2.73
N TYR A 156 -9.81 -12.73 3.81
CA TYR A 156 -8.61 -12.60 4.66
C TYR A 156 -7.88 -13.91 4.98
N GLY A 157 -8.64 -14.96 5.32
CA GLY A 157 -8.14 -16.30 5.58
C GLY A 157 -8.67 -17.30 4.56
N VAL A 158 -7.90 -18.38 4.34
CA VAL A 158 -8.26 -19.46 3.43
C VAL A 158 -9.66 -20.02 3.75
N GLY A 159 -10.52 -20.11 2.72
CA GLY A 159 -11.89 -20.60 2.84
C GLY A 159 -12.89 -19.61 3.44
N GLY A 160 -12.45 -18.40 3.81
CA GLY A 160 -13.34 -17.30 4.15
C GLY A 160 -14.09 -16.78 2.93
N ALA A 161 -15.25 -16.15 3.16
CA ALA A 161 -16.00 -15.48 2.10
C ALA A 161 -15.14 -14.39 1.46
N SER A 162 -15.23 -14.25 0.13
CA SER A 162 -14.53 -13.19 -0.58
C SER A 162 -14.96 -11.81 -0.10
N ASP A 163 -14.03 -10.88 -0.04
CA ASP A 163 -14.28 -9.48 0.28
C ASP A 163 -13.54 -8.54 -0.67
N ALA A 164 -14.02 -7.30 -0.80
CA ALA A 164 -13.47 -6.32 -1.71
C ALA A 164 -12.02 -5.96 -1.36
N ASN A 165 -11.67 -5.82 -0.08
CA ASN A 165 -10.35 -5.40 0.37
C ASN A 165 -9.29 -6.46 0.08
N SER A 166 -9.49 -7.68 0.56
CA SER A 166 -8.58 -8.81 0.37
C SER A 166 -8.39 -9.11 -1.13
N THR A 167 -9.48 -9.11 -1.90
CA THR A 167 -9.41 -9.26 -3.37
C THR A 167 -8.59 -8.14 -4.00
N SER A 168 -8.75 -6.90 -3.56
CA SER A 168 -8.02 -5.75 -4.08
C SER A 168 -6.52 -5.80 -3.80
N VAL A 169 -6.11 -6.23 -2.59
CA VAL A 169 -4.68 -6.41 -2.27
C VAL A 169 -4.05 -7.48 -3.17
N VAL A 170 -4.77 -8.57 -3.44
CA VAL A 170 -4.30 -9.62 -4.37
C VAL A 170 -4.20 -9.09 -5.80
N VAL A 171 -5.19 -8.33 -6.29
CA VAL A 171 -5.12 -7.68 -7.60
C VAL A 171 -3.89 -6.77 -7.71
N GLY A 172 -3.62 -5.96 -6.68
CA GLY A 172 -2.42 -5.13 -6.61
C GLY A 172 -1.12 -5.95 -6.67
N ALA A 173 -1.09 -7.11 -6.01
CA ALA A 173 0.04 -8.05 -6.09
C ALA A 173 0.27 -8.61 -7.48
N LEU A 174 -0.79 -9.05 -8.14
CA LEU A 174 -0.73 -9.55 -9.52
C LEU A 174 -0.23 -8.47 -10.48
N ALA A 175 -0.78 -7.25 -10.37
CA ALA A 175 -0.34 -6.11 -11.17
C ALA A 175 1.15 -5.78 -10.95
N ALA A 176 1.62 -5.76 -9.69
CA ALA A 176 3.01 -5.46 -9.35
C ALA A 176 4.00 -6.47 -9.95
N ILE A 177 3.61 -7.74 -10.09
CA ILE A 177 4.44 -8.80 -10.68
C ILE A 177 4.23 -8.97 -12.19
N GLY A 178 3.42 -8.11 -12.83
CA GLY A 178 3.15 -8.14 -14.26
C GLY A 178 2.17 -9.23 -14.71
N VAL A 179 1.44 -9.84 -13.79
CA VAL A 179 0.36 -10.78 -14.09
C VAL A 179 -0.93 -10.00 -14.32
N ARG A 180 -1.59 -10.21 -15.46
CA ARG A 180 -2.88 -9.57 -15.77
C ARG A 180 -3.96 -10.11 -14.82
N PRO A 181 -4.54 -9.30 -13.92
CA PRO A 181 -5.49 -9.83 -12.94
C PRO A 181 -6.73 -10.44 -13.59
N GLY A 182 -7.23 -9.86 -14.69
CA GLY A 182 -8.35 -10.41 -15.46
C GLY A 182 -8.10 -11.78 -16.11
N GLN A 183 -6.85 -12.23 -16.21
CA GLN A 183 -6.48 -13.58 -16.70
C GLN A 183 -6.16 -14.55 -15.54
N PHE A 184 -6.26 -14.08 -14.30
CA PHE A 184 -6.02 -14.89 -13.11
C PHE A 184 -7.33 -15.52 -12.63
N THR A 185 -7.68 -16.69 -13.17
CA THR A 185 -8.99 -17.27 -12.92
C THR A 185 -8.99 -18.34 -11.83
N SER A 186 -10.09 -18.40 -11.10
CA SER A 186 -10.44 -19.50 -10.20
C SER A 186 -10.63 -20.80 -10.99
N ALA A 187 -10.81 -21.91 -10.26
CA ALA A 187 -11.16 -23.20 -10.86
C ALA A 187 -12.48 -23.17 -11.66
N GLU A 188 -13.37 -22.21 -11.39
CA GLU A 188 -14.64 -22.01 -12.12
C GLU A 188 -14.52 -20.95 -13.23
N GLY A 189 -13.30 -20.51 -13.56
CA GLY A 189 -13.06 -19.55 -14.64
C GLY A 189 -13.41 -18.10 -14.30
N ARG A 190 -13.65 -17.76 -13.03
CA ARG A 190 -13.93 -16.39 -12.58
C ARG A 190 -12.65 -15.64 -12.23
N SER A 191 -12.55 -14.40 -12.68
CA SER A 191 -11.44 -13.51 -12.40
C SER A 191 -11.67 -12.72 -11.10
N PRO A 192 -10.63 -12.05 -10.55
CA PRO A 192 -10.78 -11.14 -9.40
C PRO A 192 -11.76 -10.00 -9.68
N TYR A 193 -11.86 -9.60 -10.95
CA TYR A 193 -12.76 -8.54 -11.40
C TYR A 193 -14.22 -8.97 -11.38
N ASP A 194 -14.52 -10.25 -11.59
CA ASP A 194 -15.87 -10.79 -11.42
C ASP A 194 -16.31 -10.70 -9.95
N ALA A 195 -15.40 -11.03 -9.02
CA ALA A 195 -15.66 -10.90 -7.59
C ALA A 195 -15.86 -9.43 -7.19
N LEU A 196 -14.96 -8.52 -7.59
CA LEU A 196 -15.08 -7.09 -7.26
C LEU A 196 -16.39 -6.48 -7.77
N LEU A 197 -16.83 -6.85 -8.98
CA LEU A 197 -18.12 -6.40 -9.53
C LEU A 197 -19.31 -6.85 -8.68
N SER A 198 -19.22 -7.98 -7.97
CA SER A 198 -20.28 -8.43 -7.07
C SER A 198 -20.42 -7.59 -5.79
N PHE A 199 -19.41 -6.77 -5.47
CA PHE A 199 -19.41 -5.88 -4.31
C PHE A 199 -19.74 -4.42 -4.67
N ALA A 200 -19.87 -4.09 -5.96
CA ALA A 200 -20.14 -2.73 -6.43
C ALA A 200 -21.61 -2.34 -6.25
N LEU A 201 -21.85 -1.17 -5.66
CA LEU A 201 -23.19 -0.56 -5.60
C LEU A 201 -23.46 0.23 -6.89
N PRO A 202 -24.67 0.14 -7.46
CA PRO A 202 -25.02 0.90 -8.65
C PRO A 202 -25.10 2.41 -8.33
N CYS A 203 -24.97 3.25 -9.36
CA CYS A 203 -25.12 4.70 -9.20
C CYS A 203 -26.54 5.13 -8.86
N SER A 204 -27.54 4.27 -9.08
CA SER A 204 -28.92 4.48 -8.64
C SER A 204 -29.18 4.14 -7.17
N ALA A 205 -28.19 3.64 -6.42
CA ALA A 205 -28.38 3.32 -5.01
C ALA A 205 -28.71 4.58 -4.20
N THR A 206 -29.72 4.49 -3.34
CA THR A 206 -30.15 5.62 -2.48
C THR A 206 -29.06 6.03 -1.48
N GLU A 207 -28.32 5.04 -0.98
CA GLU A 207 -27.19 5.22 -0.07
C GLU A 207 -25.93 4.67 -0.73
N GLY A 208 -24.88 5.49 -0.77
CA GLY A 208 -23.57 5.07 -1.25
C GLY A 208 -23.51 4.70 -2.72
N ALA A 209 -24.26 5.42 -3.57
CA ALA A 209 -24.17 5.32 -5.03
C ALA A 209 -22.71 5.25 -5.52
N GLY A 210 -22.38 4.17 -6.22
CA GLY A 210 -21.05 3.93 -6.80
C GLY A 210 -19.99 3.37 -5.84
N ALA A 211 -20.28 3.24 -4.54
CA ALA A 211 -19.35 2.65 -3.58
C ALA A 211 -19.14 1.14 -3.83
N PHE A 212 -18.16 0.57 -3.13
CA PHE A 212 -18.07 -0.86 -2.92
C PHE A 212 -18.45 -1.20 -1.48
N ALA A 213 -19.05 -2.37 -1.30
CA ALA A 213 -19.20 -2.99 0.00
C ALA A 213 -17.95 -3.79 0.36
N TYR A 214 -17.70 -3.97 1.65
CA TYR A 214 -16.72 -4.96 2.13
C TYR A 214 -17.16 -6.38 1.69
N GLN A 215 -18.38 -6.74 2.07
CA GLN A 215 -19.08 -7.99 1.76
C GLN A 215 -20.58 -7.74 1.76
N PRO A 216 -21.39 -8.61 1.13
CA PRO A 216 -22.82 -8.64 1.40
C PRO A 216 -23.08 -8.98 2.88
N ASP A 217 -24.10 -8.36 3.46
CA ASP A 217 -24.58 -8.75 4.78
C ASP A 217 -25.27 -10.12 4.76
N LYS A 218 -25.81 -10.57 5.90
CA LYS A 218 -26.48 -11.88 6.01
C LYS A 218 -27.72 -12.02 5.12
N THR A 219 -28.29 -10.91 4.64
CA THR A 219 -29.44 -10.87 3.75
C THR A 219 -29.05 -10.71 2.28
N GLY A 220 -27.76 -10.59 1.98
CA GLY A 220 -27.24 -10.32 0.64
C GLY A 220 -27.19 -8.83 0.29
N LYS A 221 -27.52 -7.93 1.23
CA LYS A 221 -27.51 -6.48 0.98
C LYS A 221 -26.07 -5.96 0.99
N LEU A 222 -25.74 -5.15 -0.01
CA LEU A 222 -24.48 -4.41 -0.07
C LEU A 222 -24.61 -3.10 0.72
N LEU A 223 -23.63 -2.82 1.58
CA LEU A 223 -23.53 -1.58 2.34
C LEU A 223 -22.26 -0.86 1.93
N ALA A 224 -22.37 0.41 1.54
CA ALA A 224 -21.22 1.21 1.15
C ALA A 224 -20.17 1.26 2.25
N ASN A 225 -18.93 1.03 1.87
CA ASN A 225 -17.80 1.02 2.77
C ASN A 225 -16.63 1.77 2.11
N ALA A 226 -16.16 2.85 2.74
CA ALA A 226 -15.19 3.74 2.14
C ALA A 226 -13.80 3.09 1.97
N ASP A 227 -13.37 2.27 2.93
CA ASP A 227 -12.13 1.47 2.84
C ASP A 227 -12.18 0.49 1.66
N ALA A 228 -13.23 -0.34 1.61
CA ALA A 228 -13.48 -1.24 0.49
C ALA A 228 -13.54 -0.50 -0.85
N THR A 229 -14.13 0.71 -0.87
CA THR A 229 -14.21 1.54 -2.07
C THR A 229 -12.84 2.05 -2.50
N ALA A 230 -11.99 2.49 -1.58
CA ALA A 230 -10.62 2.92 -1.89
C ALA A 230 -9.79 1.76 -2.47
N ALA A 231 -9.82 0.60 -1.81
CA ALA A 231 -9.11 -0.60 -2.26
C ALA A 231 -9.60 -1.07 -3.64
N ALA A 232 -10.92 -1.20 -3.82
CA ALA A 232 -11.51 -1.67 -5.07
C ALA A 232 -11.36 -0.67 -6.22
N THR A 233 -11.29 0.63 -5.93
CA THR A 233 -10.98 1.65 -6.93
C THR A 233 -9.58 1.43 -7.51
N LEU A 234 -8.56 1.25 -6.67
CA LEU A 234 -7.21 0.97 -7.15
C LEU A 234 -7.14 -0.34 -7.95
N ALA A 235 -7.75 -1.40 -7.41
CA ALA A 235 -7.74 -2.71 -8.03
C ALA A 235 -8.46 -2.73 -9.39
N GLY A 236 -9.62 -2.07 -9.50
CA GLY A 236 -10.39 -1.99 -10.74
C GLY A 236 -9.72 -1.16 -11.83
N LEU A 237 -8.78 -0.28 -11.47
CA LEU A 237 -7.90 0.43 -12.41
C LEU A 237 -6.60 -0.36 -12.73
N GLY A 238 -6.48 -1.59 -12.21
CA GLY A 238 -5.27 -2.41 -12.35
C GLY A 238 -4.04 -1.80 -11.68
N LYS A 239 -4.23 -0.96 -10.66
CA LYS A 239 -3.16 -0.28 -9.92
C LYS A 239 -2.91 -0.96 -8.57
N SER A 240 -1.78 -0.61 -7.96
CA SER A 240 -1.42 -1.04 -6.61
C SER A 240 -1.35 0.16 -5.67
N VAL A 241 -1.07 -0.06 -4.38
CA VAL A 241 -0.96 1.00 -3.37
C VAL A 241 0.20 1.99 -3.61
N VAL A 242 1.12 1.67 -4.53
CA VAL A 242 2.20 2.58 -4.97
C VAL A 242 1.83 3.38 -6.23
N ALA A 243 0.53 3.43 -6.57
CA ALA A 243 0.04 4.22 -7.70
C ALA A 243 0.41 5.69 -7.57
N THR A 244 0.67 6.31 -8.71
CA THR A 244 0.92 7.75 -8.83
C THR A 244 -0.28 8.43 -9.49
N LYS A 245 -0.28 9.76 -9.45
CA LYS A 245 -1.23 10.61 -10.13
C LYS A 245 -1.45 10.18 -11.58
N ALA A 246 -2.72 10.01 -11.97
CA ALA A 246 -3.09 9.78 -13.36
C ALA A 246 -3.27 11.10 -14.11
N SER A 247 -3.04 11.08 -15.43
CA SER A 247 -3.24 12.20 -16.34
C SER A 247 -3.99 11.76 -17.59
N PRO A 248 -4.90 12.59 -18.15
CA PRO A 248 -5.29 13.91 -17.65
C PRO A 248 -6.10 13.82 -16.36
N GLU A 249 -6.13 14.91 -15.59
CA GLU A 249 -7.04 15.05 -14.46
C GLU A 249 -8.49 15.08 -14.94
N GLN A 250 -9.38 14.44 -14.19
CA GLN A 250 -10.80 14.35 -14.52
C GLN A 250 -11.64 14.18 -13.25
N PRO A 251 -12.72 14.98 -13.09
CA PRO A 251 -13.61 14.83 -11.96
C PRO A 251 -14.37 13.50 -12.04
N PRO A 252 -14.44 12.72 -10.96
CA PRO A 252 -15.05 11.40 -11.00
C PRO A 252 -16.57 11.50 -11.01
N THR A 253 -17.18 10.90 -12.03
CA THR A 253 -18.65 10.80 -12.18
C THR A 253 -19.12 9.40 -11.86
N CYS A 254 -20.30 9.27 -11.27
CA CYS A 254 -20.96 7.97 -11.12
C CYS A 254 -21.82 7.72 -12.34
N THR A 255 -21.51 6.68 -13.12
CA THR A 255 -22.32 6.27 -14.26
C THR A 255 -22.34 4.75 -14.37
N ASP A 256 -23.54 4.19 -14.48
CA ASP A 256 -23.72 2.75 -14.74
C ASP A 256 -23.66 2.48 -16.24
N LEU A 257 -23.09 1.33 -16.60
CA LEU A 257 -23.08 0.81 -17.97
C LEU A 257 -24.10 -0.31 -18.11
N SER A 258 -24.64 -0.50 -19.32
CA SER A 258 -25.50 -1.64 -19.62
C SER A 258 -24.83 -2.99 -19.33
N LYS A 259 -23.53 -3.08 -19.59
CA LYS A 259 -22.67 -4.18 -19.14
C LYS A 259 -21.64 -3.62 -18.14
N PRO A 260 -21.73 -3.98 -16.85
CA PRO A 260 -20.76 -3.55 -15.85
C PRO A 260 -19.32 -3.95 -16.22
N THR A 261 -18.39 -3.04 -15.97
CA THR A 261 -16.95 -3.30 -16.05
C THR A 261 -16.30 -2.86 -14.74
N VAL A 262 -15.25 -3.57 -14.30
CA VAL A 262 -14.58 -3.24 -13.04
C VAL A 262 -13.94 -1.85 -13.09
N GLU A 263 -13.42 -1.45 -14.26
CA GLU A 263 -12.83 -0.13 -14.50
C GLU A 263 -13.87 0.98 -14.25
N ARG A 264 -15.08 0.81 -14.78
CA ARG A 264 -16.17 1.76 -14.56
C ARG A 264 -16.63 1.76 -13.11
N ALA A 265 -16.75 0.59 -12.49
CA ALA A 265 -17.11 0.49 -11.07
C ALA A 265 -16.07 1.19 -10.18
N ALA A 266 -14.78 1.06 -10.48
CA ALA A 266 -13.71 1.78 -9.80
C ALA A 266 -13.86 3.31 -9.94
N LEU A 267 -14.11 3.81 -11.14
CA LEU A 267 -14.35 5.25 -11.34
C LEU A 267 -15.64 5.75 -10.65
N ASN A 268 -16.64 4.88 -10.48
CA ASN A 268 -17.83 5.18 -9.66
C ASN A 268 -17.46 5.24 -8.17
N GLY A 269 -16.57 4.35 -7.72
CA GLY A 269 -15.98 4.37 -6.38
C GLY A 269 -15.23 5.66 -6.09
N ALA A 270 -14.42 6.13 -7.03
CA ALA A 270 -13.79 7.45 -6.96
C ALA A 270 -14.82 8.59 -6.81
N SER A 271 -15.97 8.51 -7.49
CA SER A 271 -17.05 9.50 -7.35
C SER A 271 -17.66 9.49 -5.94
N TYR A 272 -17.84 8.30 -5.36
CA TYR A 272 -18.28 8.16 -3.98
C TYR A 272 -17.28 8.75 -2.98
N LEU A 273 -16.00 8.41 -3.11
CA LEU A 273 -14.93 8.90 -2.21
C LEU A 273 -14.78 10.42 -2.28
N SER A 274 -14.79 10.99 -3.49
CA SER A 274 -14.74 12.45 -3.69
C SER A 274 -15.90 13.14 -2.97
N LYS A 275 -17.12 12.62 -3.07
CA LYS A 275 -18.29 13.18 -2.37
C LYS A 275 -18.20 13.02 -0.85
N ALA A 276 -17.64 11.91 -0.36
CA ALA A 276 -17.44 11.70 1.07
C ALA A 276 -16.43 12.72 1.62
N LEU A 277 -15.26 12.83 0.98
CA LEU A 277 -14.20 13.74 1.40
C LEU A 277 -14.58 15.22 1.24
N ALA A 278 -15.38 15.58 0.24
CA ALA A 278 -15.87 16.96 0.09
C ALA A 278 -16.76 17.43 1.25
N LYS A 279 -17.39 16.52 2.01
CA LYS A 279 -18.26 16.88 3.14
C LYS A 279 -17.47 17.21 4.41
N THR A 280 -16.43 16.45 4.69
CA THR A 280 -15.76 16.42 6.01
C THR A 280 -14.25 16.67 5.92
N GLY A 281 -13.65 16.61 4.73
CA GLY A 281 -12.21 16.64 4.52
C GLY A 281 -11.51 15.31 4.87
N HIS A 282 -12.21 14.35 5.47
CA HIS A 282 -11.66 13.05 5.85
C HIS A 282 -12.76 11.99 5.88
N LEU A 283 -12.40 10.71 5.81
CA LEU A 283 -13.32 9.63 6.11
C LEU A 283 -13.53 9.49 7.62
N THR A 284 -14.64 8.88 8.02
CA THR A 284 -14.96 8.62 9.43
C THR A 284 -14.89 7.13 9.74
N LEU A 285 -14.46 6.82 10.97
CA LEU A 285 -14.45 5.46 11.47
C LEU A 285 -15.91 4.96 11.55
N PRO A 286 -16.19 3.72 11.13
CA PRO A 286 -17.50 3.15 11.35
C PRO A 286 -17.78 3.06 12.87
N PRO A 287 -19.03 3.27 13.32
CA PRO A 287 -19.38 3.14 14.72
C PRO A 287 -19.01 1.75 15.24
N MET A 288 -18.26 1.68 16.34
CA MET A 288 -17.91 0.40 16.95
C MET A 288 -19.18 -0.29 17.48
N PRO A 289 -19.48 -1.54 17.10
CA PRO A 289 -20.65 -2.25 17.60
C PRO A 289 -20.66 -2.33 19.13
N GLY A 290 -21.70 -1.76 19.75
CA GLY A 290 -21.84 -1.74 21.21
C GLY A 290 -21.10 -0.61 21.93
N ALA A 291 -20.51 0.35 21.21
CA ALA A 291 -19.93 1.54 21.82
C ALA A 291 -21.01 2.47 22.39
N THR A 292 -20.78 2.97 23.60
CA THR A 292 -21.64 3.96 24.26
C THR A 292 -21.37 5.37 23.74
N ASP A 293 -20.14 5.64 23.29
CA ASP A 293 -19.78 6.84 22.56
C ASP A 293 -19.99 6.60 21.06
N THR A 294 -20.85 7.41 20.46
CA THR A 294 -21.19 7.36 19.02
C THR A 294 -20.67 8.57 18.26
N THR A 295 -19.82 9.39 18.91
CA THR A 295 -19.18 10.53 18.27
C THR A 295 -18.33 10.02 17.11
N GLU A 296 -18.60 10.55 15.91
CA GLU A 296 -17.82 10.22 14.72
C GLU A 296 -16.36 10.61 14.93
N GLN A 297 -15.47 9.68 14.67
CA GLN A 297 -14.02 9.88 14.77
C GLN A 297 -13.42 9.87 13.36
N PRO A 298 -12.39 10.68 13.10
CA PRO A 298 -11.70 10.66 11.82
C PRO A 298 -10.96 9.33 11.61
N ASP A 299 -11.03 8.81 10.39
CA ASP A 299 -10.28 7.65 9.95
C ASP A 299 -9.09 8.09 9.10
N ILE A 300 -7.95 8.29 9.74
CA ILE A 300 -6.75 8.84 9.10
C ILE A 300 -6.17 7.87 8.06
N GLY A 301 -6.13 6.58 8.38
CA GLY A 301 -5.59 5.54 7.48
C GLY A 301 -6.41 5.42 6.21
N ASN A 302 -7.73 5.26 6.34
CA ASN A 302 -8.60 5.13 5.16
C ASN A 302 -8.69 6.45 4.38
N THR A 303 -8.54 7.60 5.04
CA THR A 303 -8.42 8.89 4.33
C THR A 303 -7.18 8.91 3.45
N ALA A 304 -6.02 8.42 3.93
CA ALA A 304 -4.81 8.31 3.12
C ALA A 304 -5.00 7.35 1.93
N ASP A 305 -5.62 6.19 2.14
CA ASP A 305 -5.88 5.22 1.07
C ASP A 305 -6.88 5.78 0.03
N ALA A 306 -7.87 6.56 0.46
CA ALA A 306 -8.81 7.25 -0.44
C ALA A 306 -8.12 8.33 -1.29
N VAL A 307 -7.14 9.05 -0.73
CA VAL A 307 -6.31 10.00 -1.49
C VAL A 307 -5.53 9.29 -2.60
N VAL A 308 -4.90 8.14 -2.30
CA VAL A 308 -4.19 7.33 -3.30
C VAL A 308 -5.16 6.85 -4.40
N ALA A 309 -6.34 6.36 -4.01
CA ALA A 309 -7.36 5.89 -4.95
C ALA A 309 -7.86 7.00 -5.89
N LEU A 310 -8.14 8.19 -5.35
CA LEU A 310 -8.57 9.35 -6.15
C LEU A 310 -7.49 9.81 -7.11
N ALA A 311 -6.25 9.95 -6.64
CA ALA A 311 -5.14 10.36 -7.50
C ALA A 311 -4.91 9.37 -8.65
N ALA A 312 -4.99 8.06 -8.37
CA ALA A 312 -4.89 7.01 -9.38
C ALA A 312 -6.06 7.02 -10.39
N ALA A 313 -7.23 7.50 -9.99
CA ALA A 313 -8.40 7.66 -10.85
C ALA A 313 -8.36 8.95 -11.72
N GLY A 314 -7.34 9.80 -11.52
CA GLY A 314 -7.23 11.12 -12.17
C GLY A 314 -7.96 12.23 -11.41
N ALA A 315 -8.43 11.97 -10.19
CA ALA A 315 -9.18 12.89 -9.34
C ALA A 315 -8.29 13.49 -8.23
N ALA A 316 -7.03 13.81 -8.55
CA ALA A 316 -6.08 14.33 -7.58
C ALA A 316 -6.55 15.68 -6.98
N LYS A 317 -7.15 16.54 -7.80
CA LYS A 317 -7.74 17.81 -7.37
C LYS A 317 -8.83 17.63 -6.31
N GLU A 318 -9.68 16.62 -6.46
CA GLU A 318 -10.70 16.27 -5.47
C GLU A 318 -10.10 15.69 -4.18
N ALA A 319 -8.88 15.15 -4.24
CA ALA A 319 -8.17 14.62 -3.07
C ALA A 319 -7.40 15.70 -2.28
N GLU A 320 -7.07 16.85 -2.90
CA GLU A 320 -6.27 17.93 -2.29
C GLU A 320 -6.78 18.38 -0.90
N PRO A 321 -8.09 18.62 -0.68
CA PRO A 321 -8.56 19.04 0.66
C PRO A 321 -8.32 17.98 1.73
N ALA A 322 -8.41 16.69 1.35
CA ALA A 322 -8.18 15.59 2.27
C ALA A 322 -6.69 15.40 2.58
N LEU A 323 -5.82 15.57 1.57
CA LEU A 323 -4.39 15.60 1.78
C LEU A 323 -3.97 16.73 2.72
N ALA A 324 -4.47 17.95 2.50
CA ALA A 324 -4.21 19.10 3.37
C ALA A 324 -4.75 18.88 4.79
N TRP A 325 -5.83 18.10 4.95
CA TRP A 325 -6.31 17.68 6.26
C TRP A 325 -5.35 16.67 6.92
N LEU A 326 -4.84 15.69 6.17
CA LEU A 326 -3.86 14.72 6.67
C LEU A 326 -2.57 15.42 7.14
N GLU A 327 -2.04 16.37 6.38
CA GLU A 327 -0.85 17.17 6.76
C GLU A 327 -1.00 17.83 8.13
N LYS A 328 -2.21 18.27 8.47
CA LYS A 328 -2.50 18.96 9.74
C LYS A 328 -2.80 18.02 10.90
N ASN A 329 -3.36 16.85 10.63
CA ASN A 329 -4.01 16.02 11.66
C ASN A 329 -3.38 14.63 11.87
N SER A 330 -2.47 14.19 10.99
CA SER A 330 -2.02 12.79 10.98
C SER A 330 -0.76 12.51 11.81
N ALA A 331 0.02 13.53 12.19
CA ALA A 331 1.34 13.33 12.81
C ALA A 331 1.32 12.46 14.09
N ALA A 332 0.38 12.74 15.00
CA ALA A 332 0.23 11.97 16.24
C ALA A 332 -0.23 10.53 15.96
N TRP A 333 -1.15 10.35 15.02
CA TRP A 333 -1.61 9.04 14.58
C TRP A 333 -0.50 8.24 13.92
N ALA A 334 0.34 8.84 13.09
CA ALA A 334 1.46 8.17 12.44
C ALA A 334 2.50 7.69 13.46
N LYS A 335 2.82 8.54 14.45
CA LYS A 335 3.71 8.17 15.55
C LYS A 335 3.18 7.01 16.37
N GLU A 336 1.88 6.99 16.63
CA GLU A 336 1.24 5.89 17.37
C GLU A 336 1.08 4.63 16.50
N GLY A 337 0.70 4.76 15.24
CA GLY A 337 0.51 3.63 14.31
C GLY A 337 1.82 3.01 13.82
N GLY A 338 2.93 3.75 13.87
CA GLY A 338 4.26 3.26 13.53
C GLY A 338 4.48 3.07 12.02
N PRO A 339 5.28 2.06 11.60
CA PRO A 339 5.79 1.97 10.23
C PRO A 339 4.70 1.93 9.14
N ALA A 340 3.62 1.19 9.36
CA ALA A 340 2.52 1.10 8.40
C ALA A 340 1.82 2.46 8.22
N ALA A 341 1.60 3.17 9.32
CA ALA A 341 0.94 4.47 9.32
C ALA A 341 1.78 5.54 8.60
N TYR A 342 3.10 5.59 8.87
CA TYR A 342 4.01 6.44 8.09
C TYR A 342 4.02 6.06 6.61
N ALA A 343 4.06 4.76 6.29
CA ALA A 343 4.05 4.30 4.92
C ALA A 343 2.78 4.73 4.17
N GLN A 344 1.59 4.62 4.77
CA GLN A 344 0.34 5.06 4.15
C GLN A 344 0.36 6.56 3.83
N LEU A 345 0.84 7.41 4.75
CA LEU A 345 0.95 8.86 4.50
C LEU A 345 1.97 9.18 3.41
N ILE A 346 3.11 8.48 3.37
CA ILE A 346 4.11 8.61 2.29
C ILE A 346 3.48 8.26 0.94
N LEU A 347 2.70 7.17 0.88
CA LEU A 347 2.04 6.74 -0.35
C LEU A 347 0.99 7.76 -0.80
N ALA A 348 0.20 8.32 0.12
CA ALA A 348 -0.76 9.39 -0.17
C ALA A 348 -0.07 10.65 -0.72
N ALA A 349 0.96 11.15 -0.04
CA ALA A 349 1.73 12.31 -0.50
C ALA A 349 2.31 12.09 -1.90
N ARG A 350 2.93 10.93 -2.14
CA ARG A 350 3.50 10.59 -3.45
C ARG A 350 2.44 10.42 -4.53
N ALA A 351 1.26 9.90 -4.20
CA ALA A 351 0.19 9.73 -5.16
C ALA A 351 -0.29 11.08 -5.70
N THR A 352 -0.14 12.17 -4.93
CA THR A 352 -0.53 13.54 -5.30
C THR A 352 0.65 14.45 -5.65
N ASP A 353 1.85 13.90 -5.87
CA ASP A 353 3.08 14.66 -6.13
C ASP A 353 3.51 15.64 -5.02
N THR A 354 3.07 15.40 -3.78
CA THR A 354 3.50 16.14 -2.58
C THR A 354 4.76 15.49 -1.99
N ASP A 355 5.73 16.30 -1.52
CA ASP A 355 6.95 15.77 -0.91
C ASP A 355 6.65 15.19 0.49
N PRO A 356 6.81 13.86 0.70
CA PRO A 356 6.60 13.26 2.03
C PRO A 356 7.63 13.70 3.08
N ARG A 357 8.71 14.40 2.70
CA ARG A 357 9.67 14.99 3.64
C ARG A 357 9.18 16.32 4.23
N GLU A 358 8.21 16.96 3.58
CA GLU A 358 7.61 18.23 3.99
C GLU A 358 6.11 18.06 4.24
N PHE A 359 5.72 16.98 4.94
CA PHE A 359 4.31 16.67 5.17
C PHE A 359 3.79 17.38 6.42
N GLY A 360 3.26 18.60 6.22
CA GLY A 360 2.89 19.50 7.30
C GLY A 360 4.14 19.95 8.06
N THR A 361 4.35 19.45 9.28
CA THR A 361 5.53 19.75 10.11
C THR A 361 6.44 18.55 10.32
N VAL A 362 6.25 17.46 9.57
CA VAL A 362 6.91 16.17 9.79
C VAL A 362 7.57 15.67 8.51
N ASP A 363 8.81 15.21 8.62
CA ASP A 363 9.45 14.36 7.60
C ASP A 363 9.01 12.91 7.81
N LEU A 364 8.03 12.44 7.02
CA LEU A 364 7.52 11.07 7.15
C LEU A 364 8.58 10.03 6.77
N VAL A 365 9.48 10.37 5.86
CA VAL A 365 10.52 9.45 5.35
C VAL A 365 11.57 9.20 6.41
N GLU A 366 12.05 10.27 7.05
CA GLU A 366 12.95 10.18 8.20
C GLU A 366 12.31 9.36 9.32
N GLN A 367 11.06 9.67 9.68
CA GLN A 367 10.36 8.98 10.76
C GLN A 367 10.17 7.48 10.46
N LEU A 368 9.74 7.12 9.24
CA LEU A 368 9.63 5.71 8.84
C LEU A 368 10.99 5.00 8.94
N ASN A 369 12.05 5.62 8.40
CA ASN A 369 13.39 5.02 8.38
C ASN A 369 13.96 4.84 9.79
N ALA A 370 13.61 5.73 10.73
CA ALA A 370 14.00 5.61 12.14
C ALA A 370 13.29 4.47 12.88
N THR A 371 12.22 3.89 12.33
CA THR A 371 11.48 2.80 13.00
C THR A 371 12.13 1.42 12.85
N GLY A 372 13.19 1.27 12.05
CA GLY A 372 13.80 -0.03 11.78
C GLY A 372 15.25 0.06 11.34
N PRO A 373 15.79 -0.99 10.71
CA PRO A 373 17.09 -0.94 10.07
C PRO A 373 17.27 0.26 9.13
N ALA A 374 18.41 0.95 9.23
CA ALA A 374 18.74 2.01 8.30
C ALA A 374 18.72 1.47 6.85
N PRO A 375 17.88 2.01 5.96
CA PRO A 375 17.89 1.62 4.56
C PRO A 375 19.19 2.07 3.89
N LYS A 376 19.50 1.46 2.74
CA LYS A 376 20.57 1.95 1.87
C LYS A 376 20.11 3.28 1.29
N ALA A 377 21.01 4.26 1.31
CA ALA A 377 20.75 5.60 0.78
C ALA A 377 20.30 5.53 -0.68
N PRO A 378 19.53 6.51 -1.16
CA PRO A 378 19.11 6.56 -2.56
C PRO A 378 20.34 6.55 -3.47
N ASP A 379 20.29 5.80 -4.57
CA ASP A 379 21.27 5.92 -5.65
C ASP A 379 21.11 7.32 -6.27
N THR A 380 21.91 8.29 -5.81
CA THR A 380 21.96 9.65 -6.37
C THR A 380 22.71 9.72 -7.69
N SER A 381 23.24 8.59 -8.17
CA SER A 381 23.97 8.44 -9.42
C SER A 381 23.12 8.65 -10.68
N ALA A 382 21.78 8.68 -10.56
CA ALA A 382 20.89 9.08 -11.65
C ALA A 382 20.62 10.60 -11.71
N SER A 383 21.02 11.37 -10.68
CA SER A 383 20.89 12.84 -10.66
C SER A 383 22.14 13.58 -11.11
N SER A 384 23.23 12.86 -11.43
CA SER A 384 24.40 13.45 -12.09
C SER A 384 24.18 13.50 -13.61
N THR A 385 23.22 14.31 -14.06
CA THR A 385 23.35 14.94 -15.37
C THR A 385 24.42 16.02 -15.23
N SER A 386 25.65 15.65 -15.60
CA SER A 386 26.79 16.51 -15.94
C SER A 386 26.57 18.02 -15.82
N ASP A 387 26.92 18.58 -14.66
CA ASP A 387 27.48 19.92 -14.56
C ASP A 387 29.01 19.76 -14.51
N GLU A 388 29.64 19.58 -15.67
CA GLU A 388 31.07 19.87 -15.81
C GLU A 388 31.24 21.39 -15.98
N GLY A 389 31.31 22.08 -14.85
CA GLY A 389 31.82 23.45 -14.77
C GLY A 389 33.33 23.45 -14.60
N GLU A 390 34.03 23.66 -15.70
CA GLU A 390 35.35 24.30 -15.86
C GLU A 390 36.49 23.91 -14.90
N SER A 391 37.37 23.01 -15.35
CA SER A 391 38.81 23.29 -15.26
C SER A 391 39.59 22.64 -16.41
N GLY A 392 40.19 23.48 -17.25
CA GLY A 392 41.34 23.15 -18.09
C GLY A 392 41.10 22.30 -19.33
N PHE A 393 40.56 22.88 -20.41
CA PHE A 393 40.85 22.38 -21.75
C PHE A 393 41.17 23.51 -22.74
N ASP A 394 42.22 23.26 -23.51
CA ASP A 394 43.09 24.18 -24.22
C ASP A 394 42.39 24.95 -25.37
N VAL A 395 42.49 26.29 -25.32
CA VAL A 395 41.87 27.26 -26.26
C VAL A 395 42.45 27.19 -27.69
N TRP A 396 43.42 26.31 -27.95
CA TRP A 396 44.09 26.21 -29.24
C TRP A 396 43.38 25.37 -30.31
N TRP A 397 42.35 24.59 -29.97
CA TRP A 397 41.64 23.75 -30.95
C TRP A 397 40.51 24.45 -31.71
N ILE A 398 39.93 25.52 -31.16
CA ILE A 398 38.76 26.20 -31.77
C ILE A 398 39.15 27.15 -32.92
N ILE A 399 40.41 27.59 -32.98
CA ILE A 399 40.90 28.43 -34.09
C ILE A 399 41.22 27.59 -35.35
N GLY A 400 41.44 26.28 -35.22
CA GLY A 400 41.81 25.39 -36.34
C GLY A 400 40.65 24.85 -37.18
N ILE A 401 39.43 24.74 -36.64
CA ILE A 401 38.29 24.12 -37.33
C ILE A 401 37.38 25.17 -38.00
N GLY A 402 37.44 26.43 -37.55
CA GLY A 402 36.71 27.55 -38.16
C GLY A 402 37.22 27.99 -39.54
N MET A 403 38.38 27.52 -39.98
CA MET A 403 38.97 27.88 -41.29
C MET A 403 38.71 26.85 -42.40
N VAL A 404 38.14 25.68 -42.10
CA VAL A 404 37.89 24.61 -43.09
C VAL A 404 36.42 24.52 -43.54
N VAL A 405 35.48 25.12 -42.81
CA VAL A 405 34.05 25.12 -43.20
C VAL A 405 33.65 26.36 -44.02
N GLY A 406 34.54 27.35 -44.16
CA GLY A 406 34.31 28.58 -44.93
C GLY A 406 34.60 28.51 -46.44
N VAL A 407 35.13 27.39 -46.95
CA VAL A 407 35.51 27.26 -48.39
C VAL A 407 34.54 26.34 -49.17
N GLY A 408 33.62 25.64 -48.50
CA GLY A 408 32.73 24.65 -49.12
C GLY A 408 31.35 25.14 -49.59
N ILE A 409 30.91 26.34 -49.20
CA ILE A 409 29.55 26.85 -49.48
C ILE A 409 29.54 27.97 -50.55
N GLY A 410 30.72 28.38 -51.03
CA GLY A 410 30.86 29.42 -52.08
C GLY A 410 30.82 28.93 -53.53
N PHE A 411 30.82 27.61 -53.79
CA PHE A 411 30.97 27.06 -55.16
C PHE A 411 29.76 26.32 -55.74
N LEU A 412 28.60 26.34 -55.08
CA LEU A 412 27.39 25.63 -55.54
C LEU A 412 26.16 26.51 -55.81
N VAL A 413 26.35 27.81 -56.09
CA VAL A 413 25.23 28.71 -56.50
C VAL A 413 25.50 29.54 -57.77
N SER A 414 26.67 29.48 -58.41
CA SER A 414 26.93 30.26 -59.65
C SER A 414 27.24 29.40 -60.88
N GLY A 415 26.31 28.51 -61.21
CA GLY A 415 26.39 27.62 -62.38
C GLY A 415 25.08 27.54 -63.15
N ARG A 416 24.37 28.65 -63.31
CA ARG A 416 23.19 28.74 -64.19
C ARG A 416 22.86 30.19 -64.56
N LYS A 417 23.67 30.80 -65.45
CA LYS A 417 23.24 31.62 -66.60
C LYS A 417 24.43 32.31 -67.29
N LYS A 418 24.62 31.88 -68.54
CA LYS A 418 25.43 32.42 -69.64
C LYS A 418 26.94 32.28 -69.54
#